data_AF-A0A0F8YEF6-F1
#
_entry.id   AF-A0A0F8YEF6-F1
#
_cell.length_a   1.000
_cell.length_b   1.000
_cell.length_c   1.000
_cell.angle_alpha   90.00
_cell.angle_beta   90.00
_cell.angle_gamma   90.00
#
_symmetry.space_group_name_H-M   'P 1'
#
loop_
_entity.id
_entity.type
_entity.pdbx_description
1 polymer ?
#
loop_
_entity_poly.entity_id
_entity_poly.type
_entity_poly.pdbx_seq_one_letter_code
_entity_poly.pdbx_strand_id
1 'polypeptide(L)'
;MIQVCLLVLVKGQFQELIDDIMLVAAWASDTKDGSLSDMPEVPSPGVWDAVKSEHGNCRGRKCPHFRDCFYWKARRKLDTANIIVANHALLFSDLVLKEVSPGILPEYNFVVIDEAHNVEHVAEDHFGINITNYTISYLLSHLYNTRTRRGLLAFITGADNVIALVEKCTEAAKVFFTQVQAWHEHAKDETSGKCHPNFVDDNITETLKELRVALGELSKKGEDEDDRFEFERYIDRCKGLEESIKEFLTQPQEGSIYWVEVSKGRRRRISLRSAPLNVGADVKRCLFDKFESVVLTSATLSSDGGDEQGGFGFFAGQIGLEDFEGLKL
;
A
#
# COMPACT_ATOMS: atom_id res chain seq x y z
N MET A 1 -13.38 -7.68 -1.67
CA MET A 1 -14.85 -7.73 -1.81
C MET A 1 -15.28 -6.71 -2.85
N ILE A 2 -15.60 -7.15 -4.06
CA ILE A 2 -15.73 -6.31 -5.26
C ILE A 2 -16.99 -6.69 -6.04
N GLN A 3 -17.73 -5.66 -6.48
CA GLN A 3 -18.56 -5.75 -7.67
C GLN A 3 -17.82 -5.00 -8.79
N VAL A 4 -17.67 -5.67 -9.93
CA VAL A 4 -16.98 -5.20 -11.13
C VAL A 4 -17.60 -3.88 -11.60
N CYS A 5 -16.84 -2.80 -11.59
CA CYS A 5 -17.19 -1.58 -12.32
C CYS A 5 -17.09 -1.86 -13.82
N LEU A 6 -18.09 -2.55 -14.39
CA LEU A 6 -18.16 -2.85 -15.82
C LEU A 6 -18.21 -1.59 -16.70
N LEU A 7 -18.51 -0.42 -16.11
CA LEU A 7 -18.54 0.86 -16.80
C LEU A 7 -17.19 1.35 -17.31
N VAL A 8 -16.06 0.87 -16.76
CA VAL A 8 -14.72 1.29 -17.21
C VAL A 8 -14.19 0.42 -18.37
N LEU A 9 -14.83 -0.71 -18.66
CA LEU A 9 -14.22 -1.78 -19.46
C LEU A 9 -14.39 -1.66 -20.99
N VAL A 10 -15.09 -0.65 -21.51
CA VAL A 10 -15.36 -0.54 -22.96
C VAL A 10 -14.35 0.36 -23.72
N LYS A 11 -13.47 1.08 -23.02
CA LYS A 11 -12.46 1.94 -23.68
C LYS A 11 -11.11 1.24 -23.90
N GLY A 12 -11.12 0.22 -24.76
CA GLY A 12 -9.99 -0.10 -25.66
C GLY A 12 -8.71 -0.71 -25.08
N GLN A 13 -8.64 -1.15 -23.83
CA GLN A 13 -7.37 -1.62 -23.24
C GLN A 13 -7.08 -3.14 -23.34
N PHE A 14 -8.05 -3.99 -23.69
CA PHE A 14 -7.99 -5.38 -23.24
C PHE A 14 -8.31 -6.47 -24.27
N GLN A 15 -7.95 -6.34 -25.56
CA GLN A 15 -8.26 -7.40 -26.55
C GLN A 15 -7.67 -8.78 -26.19
N GLU A 16 -6.49 -8.83 -25.56
CA GLU A 16 -5.85 -10.05 -25.04
C GLU A 16 -6.30 -10.44 -23.61
N LEU A 17 -7.14 -9.61 -22.99
CA LEU A 17 -7.58 -9.70 -21.59
C LEU A 17 -9.12 -9.78 -21.52
N ILE A 18 -9.78 -9.96 -22.67
CA ILE A 18 -11.23 -10.16 -22.78
C ILE A 18 -11.61 -11.39 -21.97
N ASP A 19 -10.84 -12.47 -22.06
CA ASP A 19 -11.12 -13.72 -21.37
C ASP A 19 -11.10 -13.52 -19.84
N ASP A 20 -10.07 -12.85 -19.30
CA ASP A 20 -9.99 -12.48 -17.87
C ASP A 20 -11.17 -11.58 -17.46
N ILE A 21 -11.54 -10.60 -18.29
CA ILE A 21 -12.64 -9.68 -18.00
C ILE A 21 -13.98 -10.43 -18.02
N MET A 22 -14.19 -11.32 -18.98
CA MET A 22 -15.39 -12.14 -19.08
C MET A 22 -15.48 -13.13 -17.92
N LEU A 23 -14.35 -13.72 -17.51
CA LEU A 23 -14.24 -14.57 -16.34
C LEU A 23 -14.65 -13.80 -15.07
N VAL A 24 -14.08 -12.60 -14.87
CA VAL A 24 -14.42 -11.72 -13.76
C VAL A 24 -15.90 -11.31 -13.79
N ALA A 25 -16.43 -10.97 -14.96
CA ALA A 25 -17.83 -10.56 -15.11
C ALA A 25 -18.81 -11.70 -14.84
N ALA A 26 -18.52 -12.91 -15.32
CA ALA A 26 -19.32 -14.10 -15.06
C ALA A 26 -19.27 -14.51 -13.58
N TRP A 27 -18.08 -14.48 -12.96
CA TRP A 27 -17.98 -14.75 -11.52
C TRP A 27 -18.72 -13.70 -10.68
N ALA A 28 -18.70 -12.44 -11.09
CA ALA A 28 -19.36 -11.36 -10.38
C ALA A 28 -20.89 -11.46 -10.35
N SER A 29 -21.53 -12.21 -11.26
CA SER A 29 -22.97 -12.46 -11.21
C SER A 29 -23.36 -13.50 -10.16
N ASP A 30 -22.44 -14.41 -9.84
CA ASP A 30 -22.72 -15.61 -9.03
C ASP A 30 -22.11 -15.54 -7.62
N THR A 31 -21.11 -14.66 -7.42
CA THR A 31 -20.44 -14.48 -6.14
C THR A 31 -21.37 -13.91 -5.06
N LYS A 32 -21.16 -14.34 -3.80
CA LYS A 32 -21.97 -13.90 -2.66
C LYS A 32 -21.42 -12.65 -1.98
N ASP A 33 -20.10 -12.46 -2.00
CA ASP A 33 -19.42 -11.39 -1.27
C ASP A 33 -18.33 -10.67 -2.10
N GLY A 34 -18.07 -11.13 -3.34
CA GLY A 34 -17.06 -10.55 -4.20
C GLY A 34 -15.63 -10.70 -3.68
N SER A 35 -15.31 -11.72 -2.87
CA SER A 35 -13.95 -12.01 -2.41
C SER A 35 -13.10 -12.72 -3.47
N LEU A 36 -11.87 -12.25 -3.73
CA LEU A 36 -10.96 -12.90 -4.68
C LEU A 36 -10.64 -14.36 -4.29
N SER A 37 -10.65 -14.67 -2.99
CA SER A 37 -10.44 -16.02 -2.46
C SER A 37 -11.44 -17.04 -3.00
N ASP A 38 -12.64 -16.57 -3.36
CA ASP A 38 -13.76 -17.40 -3.78
C ASP A 38 -13.82 -17.50 -5.31
N MET A 39 -12.84 -16.91 -5.99
CA MET A 39 -12.75 -16.94 -7.45
C MET A 39 -12.06 -18.23 -7.90
N PRO A 40 -12.68 -19.03 -8.79
CA PRO A 40 -12.12 -20.32 -9.21
C PRO A 40 -10.75 -20.21 -9.89
N GLU A 41 -10.55 -19.11 -10.63
CA GLU A 41 -9.32 -18.82 -11.35
C GLU A 41 -8.98 -17.34 -11.14
N VAL A 42 -7.73 -17.09 -10.73
CA VAL A 42 -7.27 -15.73 -10.39
C VAL A 42 -6.95 -14.98 -11.69
N PRO A 43 -7.59 -13.82 -11.96
CA PRO A 43 -7.32 -13.04 -13.15
C PRO A 43 -5.91 -12.44 -13.09
N SER A 44 -5.40 -12.00 -14.24
CA SER A 44 -4.13 -11.30 -14.29
C SER A 44 -4.15 -10.07 -13.37
N PRO A 45 -3.00 -9.72 -12.74
CA PRO A 45 -2.92 -8.59 -11.81
C PRO A 45 -3.41 -7.27 -12.41
N GLY A 46 -3.16 -7.04 -13.72
CA GLY A 46 -3.60 -5.84 -14.41
C GLY A 46 -5.13 -5.73 -14.54
N VAL A 47 -5.82 -6.84 -14.82
CA VAL A 47 -7.29 -6.86 -14.85
C VAL A 47 -7.85 -6.72 -13.45
N TRP A 48 -7.29 -7.44 -12.48
CA TRP A 48 -7.74 -7.35 -11.09
C TRP A 48 -7.63 -5.92 -10.54
N ASP A 49 -6.49 -5.27 -10.77
CA ASP A 49 -6.28 -3.91 -10.31
C ASP A 49 -7.19 -2.87 -10.96
N ALA A 50 -7.62 -3.13 -12.20
CA ALA A 50 -8.57 -2.27 -12.91
C ALA A 50 -10.00 -2.41 -12.39
N VAL A 51 -10.38 -3.59 -11.88
CA VAL A 51 -11.76 -3.86 -11.43
C VAL A 51 -11.95 -3.78 -9.92
N LYS A 52 -10.86 -3.82 -9.14
CA LYS A 52 -10.95 -3.84 -7.68
C LYS A 52 -11.34 -2.49 -7.07
N SER A 53 -12.12 -2.57 -6.00
CA SER A 53 -12.43 -1.46 -5.10
C SER A 53 -11.43 -1.48 -3.96
N GLU A 54 -10.76 -0.36 -3.75
CA GLU A 54 -9.82 -0.12 -2.65
C GLU A 54 -10.28 1.07 -1.81
N HIS A 55 -9.74 1.20 -0.61
CA HIS A 55 -9.92 2.41 0.20
C HIS A 55 -9.39 3.63 -0.60
N GLY A 56 -10.17 4.70 -0.67
CA GLY A 56 -9.88 5.86 -1.53
C GLY A 56 -10.24 5.69 -3.02
N ASN A 57 -10.62 4.50 -3.48
CA ASN A 57 -11.00 4.21 -4.88
C ASN A 57 -12.51 3.93 -5.07
N CYS A 58 -13.36 4.32 -4.11
CA CYS A 58 -14.80 4.14 -4.22
C CYS A 58 -15.57 5.46 -4.13
N ARG A 59 -16.48 5.69 -5.09
CA ARG A 59 -17.38 6.88 -5.11
C ARG A 59 -18.41 6.95 -3.99
N GLY A 60 -18.41 5.95 -3.10
CA GLY A 60 -19.36 5.90 -2.00
C GLY A 60 -20.80 6.00 -2.45
N ARG A 61 -21.57 6.86 -1.78
CA ARG A 61 -23.00 7.07 -2.05
C ARG A 61 -23.32 7.58 -3.46
N LYS A 62 -22.34 8.16 -4.16
CA LYS A 62 -22.50 8.61 -5.55
C LYS A 62 -22.41 7.47 -6.57
N CYS A 63 -21.92 6.29 -6.15
CA CYS A 63 -21.85 5.13 -7.04
C CYS A 63 -23.27 4.63 -7.38
N PRO A 64 -23.63 4.46 -8.68
CA PRO A 64 -24.92 3.90 -9.08
C PRO A 64 -25.20 2.51 -8.49
N HIS A 65 -24.13 1.76 -8.21
CA HIS A 65 -24.19 0.42 -7.64
C HIS A 65 -24.01 0.39 -6.12
N PHE A 66 -23.98 1.53 -5.42
CA PHE A 66 -23.67 1.61 -3.98
C PHE A 66 -24.50 0.67 -3.08
N ARG A 67 -25.80 0.48 -3.40
CA ARG A 67 -26.68 -0.38 -2.60
C ARG A 67 -26.27 -1.84 -2.72
N ASP A 68 -25.94 -2.29 -3.94
CA ASP A 68 -25.63 -3.68 -4.25
C ASP A 68 -24.14 -4.02 -4.17
N CYS A 69 -23.28 -3.00 -4.14
CA CYS A 69 -21.84 -3.10 -4.11
C CYS A 69 -21.36 -3.94 -2.93
N PHE A 70 -20.66 -5.04 -3.24
CA PHE A 70 -20.10 -5.95 -2.23
C PHE A 70 -19.15 -5.25 -1.26
N TYR A 71 -18.32 -4.31 -1.73
CA TYR A 71 -17.46 -3.51 -0.86
C TYR A 71 -18.26 -2.72 0.18
N TRP A 72 -19.36 -2.06 -0.21
CA TRP A 72 -20.18 -1.30 0.75
C TRP A 72 -21.10 -2.18 1.60
N LYS A 73 -21.54 -3.33 1.10
CA LYS A 73 -22.20 -4.35 1.92
C LYS A 73 -21.27 -4.83 3.03
N ALA A 74 -20.03 -5.15 2.67
CA ALA A 74 -18.97 -5.49 3.62
C ALA A 74 -18.67 -4.34 4.58
N ARG A 75 -18.54 -3.10 4.09
CA ARG A 75 -18.27 -1.93 4.92
C ARG A 75 -19.39 -1.68 5.93
N ARG A 76 -20.66 -1.76 5.51
CA ARG A 76 -21.82 -1.64 6.43
C ARG A 76 -21.86 -2.76 7.47
N LYS A 77 -21.50 -3.99 7.07
CA LYS A 77 -21.37 -5.12 8.01
C LYS A 77 -20.23 -4.87 8.99
N LEU A 78 -19.10 -4.34 8.52
CA LEU A 78 -17.95 -3.97 9.34
C LEU A 78 -18.30 -2.86 10.34
N ASP A 79 -18.97 -1.80 9.88
CA ASP A 79 -19.40 -0.64 10.70
C ASP A 79 -20.41 -1.01 11.81
N THR A 80 -21.12 -2.14 11.66
CA THR A 80 -22.11 -2.63 12.64
C THR A 80 -21.66 -3.90 13.37
N ALA A 81 -20.44 -4.39 13.10
CA ALA A 81 -19.93 -5.60 13.71
C ALA A 81 -19.55 -5.35 15.17
N ASN A 82 -19.91 -6.28 16.05
CA ASN A 82 -19.42 -6.27 17.43
C ASN A 82 -18.02 -6.86 17.56
N ILE A 83 -17.64 -7.75 16.64
CA ILE A 83 -16.34 -8.41 16.59
C ILE A 83 -15.84 -8.37 15.15
N ILE A 84 -14.61 -7.89 14.97
CA ILE A 84 -13.93 -7.81 13.68
C ILE A 84 -12.72 -8.74 13.73
N VAL A 85 -12.65 -9.66 12.77
CA VAL A 85 -11.48 -10.51 12.57
C VAL A 85 -10.72 -9.98 11.35
N ALA A 86 -9.52 -9.49 11.59
CA ALA A 86 -8.61 -8.96 10.58
C ALA A 86 -7.26 -9.69 10.66
N ASN A 87 -6.53 -9.75 9.55
CA ASN A 87 -5.14 -10.21 9.60
C ASN A 87 -4.23 -9.13 10.19
N HIS A 88 -3.02 -9.51 10.62
CA HIS A 88 -2.07 -8.56 11.22
C HIS A 88 -1.74 -7.41 10.28
N ALA A 89 -1.51 -7.69 8.99
CA ALA A 89 -1.17 -6.66 8.01
C ALA A 89 -2.24 -5.56 7.91
N LEU A 90 -3.53 -5.92 7.93
CA LEU A 90 -4.63 -4.96 7.91
C LEU A 90 -4.72 -4.18 9.23
N LEU A 91 -4.51 -4.84 10.38
CA LEU A 91 -4.46 -4.16 11.67
C LEU A 91 -3.33 -3.12 11.70
N PHE A 92 -2.09 -3.51 11.38
CA PHE A 92 -0.95 -2.59 11.40
C PHE A 92 -1.09 -1.46 10.37
N SER A 93 -1.63 -1.74 9.18
CA SER A 93 -1.96 -0.68 8.22
C SER A 93 -2.99 0.30 8.79
N ASP A 94 -4.03 -0.19 9.48
CA ASP A 94 -5.04 0.64 10.13
C ASP A 94 -4.42 1.53 11.23
N LEU A 95 -3.55 0.95 12.07
CA LEU A 95 -2.86 1.68 13.14
C LEU A 95 -1.99 2.81 12.61
N VAL A 96 -1.19 2.55 11.57
CA VAL A 96 -0.36 3.57 10.92
C VAL A 96 -1.22 4.67 10.29
N LEU A 97 -2.29 4.30 9.61
CA LEU A 97 -3.19 5.27 8.97
C LEU A 97 -3.89 6.18 9.98
N LYS A 98 -4.29 5.63 11.14
CA LYS A 98 -4.98 6.36 12.22
C LYS A 98 -4.16 7.49 12.84
N GLU A 99 -2.84 7.51 12.68
CA GLU A 99 -2.00 8.60 13.18
C GLU A 99 -2.14 9.89 12.34
N VAL A 100 -2.53 9.78 11.07
CA VAL A 100 -2.57 10.92 10.13
C VAL A 100 -3.93 11.11 9.44
N SER A 101 -4.77 10.07 9.44
CA SER A 101 -6.03 10.02 8.69
C SER A 101 -7.02 9.05 9.36
N PRO A 102 -8.31 9.05 8.98
CA PRO A 102 -9.21 7.99 9.40
C PRO A 102 -8.70 6.60 8.97
N GLY A 103 -8.75 5.64 9.88
CA GLY A 103 -8.33 4.27 9.63
C GLY A 103 -9.17 3.51 8.60
N ILE A 104 -8.68 2.33 8.22
CA ILE A 104 -9.42 1.39 7.37
C ILE A 104 -10.54 0.73 8.18
N LEU A 105 -10.32 0.41 9.45
CA LEU A 105 -11.31 -0.21 10.31
C LEU A 105 -12.15 0.86 11.02
N PRO A 106 -13.38 0.52 11.47
CA PRO A 106 -14.15 1.38 12.37
C PRO A 106 -13.39 1.69 13.67
N GLU A 107 -13.99 2.50 14.54
CA GLU A 107 -13.48 2.69 15.90
C GLU A 107 -13.63 1.39 16.70
N TYR A 108 -12.59 1.01 17.44
CA TYR A 108 -12.56 -0.12 18.35
C TYR A 108 -11.67 0.23 19.55
N ASN A 109 -11.97 -0.33 20.72
CA ASN A 109 -11.25 -0.04 21.97
C ASN A 109 -10.45 -1.25 22.48
N PHE A 110 -10.76 -2.44 21.98
CA PHE A 110 -10.18 -3.71 22.42
C PHE A 110 -9.54 -4.44 21.25
N VAL A 111 -8.33 -4.97 21.46
CA VAL A 111 -7.59 -5.71 20.43
C VAL A 111 -7.16 -7.05 20.98
N VAL A 112 -7.39 -8.12 20.22
CA VAL A 112 -6.83 -9.44 20.49
C VAL A 112 -5.93 -9.82 19.32
N ILE A 113 -4.66 -10.04 19.59
CA ILE A 113 -3.68 -10.48 18.59
C ILE A 113 -3.34 -11.93 18.87
N ASP A 114 -3.78 -12.79 17.97
CA ASP A 114 -3.40 -14.20 17.98
C ASP A 114 -2.11 -14.43 17.19
N GLU A 115 -1.33 -15.44 17.56
CA GLU A 115 0.03 -15.64 17.05
C GLU A 115 0.91 -14.38 17.11
N ALA A 116 0.85 -13.71 18.28
CA ALA A 116 1.51 -12.44 18.53
C ALA A 116 3.04 -12.47 18.36
N HIS A 117 3.68 -13.65 18.28
CA HIS A 117 5.10 -13.75 17.93
C HIS A 117 5.44 -13.10 16.56
N ASN A 118 4.44 -12.90 15.69
CA ASN A 118 4.63 -12.23 14.40
C ASN A 118 4.52 -10.70 14.45
N VAL A 119 4.12 -10.11 15.59
CA VAL A 119 3.83 -8.67 15.72
C VAL A 119 5.04 -7.83 15.34
N GLU A 120 6.23 -8.15 15.86
CA GLU A 120 7.46 -7.41 15.58
C GLU A 120 7.72 -7.33 14.07
N HIS A 121 7.74 -8.48 13.39
CA HIS A 121 8.01 -8.54 11.96
C HIS A 121 6.97 -7.80 11.12
N VAL A 122 5.69 -7.95 11.44
CA VAL A 122 4.62 -7.23 10.71
C VAL A 122 4.72 -5.73 10.97
N ALA A 123 5.01 -5.32 12.19
CA ALA A 123 5.19 -3.93 12.54
C ALA A 123 6.37 -3.30 11.77
N GLU A 124 7.52 -3.99 11.67
CA GLU A 124 8.68 -3.54 10.89
C GLU A 124 8.31 -3.23 9.43
N ASP A 125 7.53 -4.10 8.81
CA ASP A 125 7.09 -3.96 7.41
C ASP A 125 6.12 -2.78 7.21
N HIS A 126 5.29 -2.46 8.21
CA HIS A 126 4.23 -1.45 8.10
C HIS A 126 4.63 -0.06 8.59
N PHE A 127 5.55 0.04 9.56
CA PHE A 127 6.13 1.32 10.00
C PHE A 127 7.29 1.78 9.10
N GLY A 128 7.76 0.91 8.21
CA GLY A 128 8.82 1.18 7.25
C GLY A 128 8.36 1.71 5.89
N ILE A 129 9.32 2.19 5.10
CA ILE A 129 9.12 2.56 3.69
C ILE A 129 9.32 1.32 2.82
N ASN A 130 8.49 1.14 1.79
CA ASN A 130 8.71 0.13 0.76
C ASN A 130 8.32 0.67 -0.63
N ILE A 131 9.31 1.21 -1.35
CA ILE A 131 9.11 1.73 -2.71
C ILE A 131 9.80 0.82 -3.71
N THR A 132 9.09 0.41 -4.77
CA THR A 132 9.69 -0.40 -5.83
C THR A 132 9.65 0.31 -7.18
N ASN A 133 10.59 -0.03 -8.06
CA ASN A 133 10.59 0.43 -9.45
C ASN A 133 9.29 0.05 -10.20
N TYR A 134 8.66 -1.06 -9.82
CA TYR A 134 7.37 -1.45 -10.36
C TYR A 134 6.23 -0.56 -9.87
N THR A 135 6.20 -0.16 -8.60
CA THR A 135 5.14 0.70 -8.04
C THR A 135 4.99 2.00 -8.85
N ILE A 136 6.12 2.65 -9.15
CA ILE A 136 6.14 3.91 -9.90
C ILE A 136 5.82 3.68 -11.38
N SER A 137 6.48 2.72 -12.03
CA SER A 137 6.21 2.44 -13.47
C SER A 137 4.77 2.00 -13.72
N TYR A 138 4.20 1.24 -12.79
CA TYR A 138 2.81 0.83 -12.83
C TYR A 138 1.88 2.05 -12.77
N LEU A 139 2.05 2.94 -11.79
CA LEU A 139 1.28 4.19 -11.68
C LEU A 139 1.33 5.00 -12.98
N LEU A 140 2.55 5.26 -13.49
CA LEU A 140 2.74 6.10 -14.68
C LEU A 140 2.12 5.46 -15.93
N SER A 141 2.27 4.14 -16.09
CA SER A 141 1.70 3.42 -17.23
C SER A 141 0.16 3.39 -17.24
N HIS A 142 -0.48 3.49 -16.07
CA HIS A 142 -1.93 3.60 -15.96
C HIS A 142 -2.45 4.97 -16.37
N LEU A 143 -1.73 6.04 -15.99
CA LEU A 143 -2.02 7.39 -16.46
C LEU A 143 -1.85 7.47 -17.98
N TYR A 144 -0.69 7.05 -18.49
CA TYR A 144 -0.43 6.97 -19.92
C TYR A 144 0.77 6.07 -20.25
N ASN A 145 0.55 5.09 -21.11
CA ASN A 145 1.57 4.20 -21.66
C ASN A 145 1.95 4.66 -23.06
N THR A 146 3.15 5.24 -23.20
CA THR A 146 3.66 5.82 -24.45
C THR A 146 3.77 4.83 -25.61
N ARG A 147 4.12 3.57 -25.32
CA ARG A 147 4.28 2.52 -26.32
C ARG A 147 2.95 2.09 -26.94
N THR A 148 1.92 1.95 -26.10
CA THR A 148 0.60 1.49 -26.54
C THR A 148 -0.35 2.64 -26.85
N ARG A 149 0.00 3.88 -26.47
CA ARG A 149 -0.85 5.09 -26.54
C ARG A 149 -2.21 4.88 -25.86
N ARG A 150 -2.18 4.17 -24.73
CA ARG A 150 -3.34 3.84 -23.90
C ARG A 150 -3.12 4.34 -22.47
N GLY A 151 -4.19 4.47 -21.71
CA GLY A 151 -4.16 4.96 -20.33
C GLY A 151 -5.34 5.89 -20.08
N LEU A 152 -5.50 6.33 -18.84
CA LEU A 152 -6.57 7.26 -18.44
C LEU A 152 -6.55 8.54 -19.30
N LEU A 153 -5.36 9.11 -19.52
CA LEU A 153 -5.20 10.37 -20.24
C LEU A 153 -5.46 10.26 -21.76
N ALA A 154 -5.46 9.05 -22.33
CA ALA A 154 -5.62 8.87 -23.77
C ALA A 154 -7.01 9.28 -24.29
N PHE A 155 -8.01 9.34 -23.41
CA PHE A 155 -9.39 9.68 -23.74
C PHE A 155 -9.83 11.06 -23.26
N ILE A 156 -8.90 11.84 -22.69
CA ILE A 156 -9.18 13.12 -22.03
C ILE A 156 -8.72 14.25 -22.95
N THR A 157 -9.64 15.16 -23.26
CA THR A 157 -9.35 16.31 -24.12
C THR A 157 -8.45 17.31 -23.37
N GLY A 158 -7.39 17.80 -24.01
CA GLY A 158 -6.45 18.75 -23.40
C GLY A 158 -5.43 18.13 -22.44
N ALA A 159 -5.28 16.80 -22.46
CA ALA A 159 -4.34 16.08 -21.61
C ALA A 159 -2.89 16.10 -22.11
N ASP A 160 -2.58 16.71 -23.26
CA ASP A 160 -1.26 16.64 -23.93
C ASP A 160 -0.09 17.06 -23.02
N ASN A 161 -0.27 18.14 -22.25
CA ASN A 161 0.75 18.60 -21.29
C ASN A 161 0.97 17.58 -20.17
N VAL A 162 -0.12 16.99 -19.65
CA VAL A 162 -0.05 15.96 -18.59
C VAL A 162 0.60 14.69 -19.13
N ILE A 163 0.29 14.30 -20.37
CA ILE A 163 0.92 13.18 -21.06
C ILE A 163 2.43 13.42 -21.14
N ALA A 164 2.88 14.59 -21.59
CA ALA A 164 4.32 14.92 -21.64
C ALA A 164 5.00 14.84 -20.25
N LEU A 165 4.31 15.25 -19.18
CA LEU A 165 4.80 15.10 -17.81
C LEU A 165 4.89 13.63 -17.37
N VAL A 166 3.95 12.76 -17.78
CA VAL A 166 4.05 11.31 -17.54
C VAL A 166 5.29 10.74 -18.22
N GLU A 167 5.60 11.16 -19.45
CA GLU A 167 6.81 10.74 -20.16
C GLU A 167 8.08 11.20 -19.43
N LYS A 168 8.12 12.47 -19.01
CA LYS A 168 9.20 13.06 -18.22
C LYS A 168 9.43 12.29 -16.91
N CYS A 169 8.36 12.03 -16.16
CA CYS A 169 8.41 11.25 -14.91
C CYS A 169 8.89 9.82 -15.16
N THR A 170 8.45 9.20 -16.25
CA THR A 170 8.84 7.83 -16.61
C THR A 170 10.34 7.75 -16.86
N GLU A 171 10.91 8.72 -17.57
CA GLU A 171 12.35 8.76 -17.82
C GLU A 171 13.14 9.08 -16.54
N ALA A 172 12.66 10.04 -15.75
CA ALA A 172 13.23 10.35 -14.44
C ALA A 172 13.28 9.11 -13.53
N ALA A 173 12.20 8.33 -13.48
CA ALA A 173 12.15 7.09 -12.70
C ALA A 173 13.17 6.05 -13.17
N LYS A 174 13.36 5.88 -14.49
CA LYS A 174 14.38 4.97 -15.01
C LYS A 174 15.78 5.41 -14.62
N VAL A 175 16.09 6.70 -14.74
CA VAL A 175 17.39 7.25 -14.37
C VAL A 175 17.64 7.05 -12.89
N PHE A 176 16.66 7.39 -12.04
CA PHE A 176 16.74 7.22 -10.59
C PHE A 176 17.05 5.77 -10.19
N PHE A 177 16.25 4.80 -10.66
CA PHE A 177 16.50 3.38 -10.31
C PHE A 177 17.77 2.81 -10.94
N THR A 178 18.24 3.37 -12.05
CA THR A 178 19.53 3.01 -12.65
C THR A 178 20.68 3.46 -11.74
N GLN A 179 20.61 4.67 -11.18
CA GLN A 179 21.57 5.16 -10.18
C GLN A 179 21.55 4.28 -8.92
N VAL A 180 20.36 3.99 -8.39
CA VAL A 180 20.19 3.11 -7.21
C VAL A 180 20.80 1.73 -7.46
N GLN A 181 20.55 1.14 -8.64
CA GLN A 181 21.11 -0.16 -9.00
C GLN A 181 22.64 -0.10 -9.10
N ALA A 182 23.19 0.91 -9.77
CA ALA A 182 24.63 1.09 -9.91
C ALA A 182 25.29 1.23 -8.53
N TRP A 183 24.74 2.08 -7.67
CA TRP A 183 25.19 2.23 -6.29
C TRP A 183 25.18 0.88 -5.54
N HIS A 184 24.06 0.15 -5.60
CA HIS A 184 23.93 -1.13 -4.89
C HIS A 184 24.94 -2.17 -5.42
N GLU A 185 25.22 -2.22 -6.73
CA GLU A 185 26.22 -3.13 -7.29
C GLU A 185 27.62 -2.91 -6.75
N HIS A 186 27.98 -1.66 -6.40
CA HIS A 186 29.26 -1.32 -5.79
C HIS A 186 29.28 -1.46 -4.27
N ALA A 187 28.18 -1.11 -3.59
CA ALA A 187 28.14 -1.02 -2.13
C ALA A 187 27.68 -2.30 -1.42
N LYS A 188 26.94 -3.20 -2.08
CA LYS A 188 26.27 -4.34 -1.42
C LYS A 188 27.21 -5.25 -0.64
N ASP A 189 28.44 -5.45 -1.11
CA ASP A 189 29.38 -6.39 -0.49
C ASP A 189 30.00 -5.79 0.79
N GLU A 190 29.97 -4.46 0.93
CA GLU A 190 30.49 -3.73 2.10
C GLU A 190 29.38 -3.37 3.09
N THR A 191 28.22 -2.93 2.59
CA THR A 191 27.14 -2.38 3.45
C THR A 191 25.96 -3.32 3.60
N SER A 192 25.97 -4.50 2.96
CA SER A 192 24.79 -5.37 2.85
C SER A 192 23.56 -4.64 2.28
N GLY A 193 23.78 -3.64 1.42
CA GLY A 193 22.73 -2.83 0.81
C GLY A 193 22.25 -1.65 1.66
N LYS A 194 22.78 -1.45 2.87
CA LYS A 194 22.46 -0.28 3.72
C LYS A 194 22.97 1.01 3.06
N CYS A 195 22.11 2.02 2.97
CA CYS A 195 22.41 3.29 2.31
C CYS A 195 22.48 4.45 3.31
N HIS A 196 23.31 5.45 2.99
CA HIS A 196 23.40 6.71 3.73
C HIS A 196 22.47 7.77 3.09
N PRO A 197 22.15 8.86 3.79
CA PRO A 197 21.31 9.92 3.23
C PRO A 197 21.87 10.46 1.92
N ASN A 198 20.98 10.69 0.94
CA ASN A 198 21.31 11.23 -0.39
C ASN A 198 22.39 10.45 -1.15
N PHE A 199 22.43 9.12 -0.99
CA PHE A 199 23.38 8.24 -1.70
C PHE A 199 23.21 8.21 -3.24
N VAL A 200 22.13 8.78 -3.76
CA VAL A 200 21.84 9.02 -5.19
C VAL A 200 21.17 10.39 -5.36
N ASP A 201 21.23 10.96 -6.55
CA ASP A 201 20.57 12.23 -6.86
C ASP A 201 19.05 12.08 -6.94
N ASP A 202 18.32 12.98 -6.28
CA ASP A 202 16.86 13.07 -6.43
C ASP A 202 16.50 13.77 -7.74
N ASN A 203 16.25 12.97 -8.77
CA ASN A 203 15.82 13.46 -10.08
C ASN A 203 14.34 13.16 -10.37
N ILE A 204 13.57 12.65 -9.40
CA ILE A 204 12.18 12.17 -9.61
C ILE A 204 11.14 12.96 -8.81
N THR A 205 11.43 13.38 -7.59
CA THR A 205 10.44 14.00 -6.69
C THR A 205 9.81 15.25 -7.29
N GLU A 206 10.60 16.16 -7.87
CA GLU A 206 10.04 17.36 -8.49
C GLU A 206 9.20 17.04 -9.72
N THR A 207 9.57 16.02 -10.52
CA THR A 207 8.78 15.61 -11.69
C THR A 207 7.42 15.02 -11.26
N LEU A 208 7.39 14.21 -10.21
CA LEU A 208 6.14 13.68 -9.64
C LEU A 208 5.25 14.79 -9.12
N LYS A 209 5.83 15.81 -8.48
CA LYS A 209 5.13 17.00 -8.00
C LYS A 209 4.54 17.81 -9.15
N GLU A 210 5.30 18.06 -10.21
CA GLU A 210 4.80 18.72 -11.42
C GLU A 210 3.61 17.94 -12.03
N LEU A 211 3.75 16.62 -12.17
CA LEU A 211 2.68 15.74 -12.66
C LEU A 211 1.43 15.80 -11.76
N ARG A 212 1.61 15.75 -10.43
CA ARG A 212 0.53 15.85 -9.46
C ARG A 212 -0.24 17.17 -9.58
N VAL A 213 0.48 18.29 -9.69
CA VAL A 213 -0.15 19.61 -9.86
C VAL A 213 -0.92 19.67 -11.18
N ALA A 214 -0.34 19.19 -12.28
CA ALA A 214 -0.98 19.18 -13.59
C ALA A 214 -2.23 18.28 -13.63
N LEU A 215 -2.20 17.11 -12.97
CA LEU A 215 -3.37 16.25 -12.78
C LEU A 215 -4.47 16.96 -11.98
N GLY A 216 -4.12 17.70 -10.93
CA GLY A 216 -5.06 18.51 -10.15
C GLY A 216 -5.73 19.62 -10.97
N GLU A 217 -4.98 20.28 -11.85
CA GLU A 217 -5.53 21.27 -12.78
C GLU A 217 -6.43 20.64 -13.85
N LEU A 218 -6.04 19.48 -14.38
CA LEU A 218 -6.83 18.73 -15.36
C LEU A 218 -8.15 18.24 -14.74
N SER A 219 -8.10 17.69 -13.53
CA SER A 219 -9.27 17.24 -12.77
C SER A 219 -10.29 18.36 -12.59
N LYS A 220 -9.84 19.57 -12.19
CA LYS A 220 -10.73 20.73 -12.03
C LYS A 220 -11.42 21.18 -13.32
N LYS A 221 -10.77 20.97 -14.48
CA LYS A 221 -11.30 21.36 -15.80
C LYS A 221 -12.26 20.31 -16.37
N GLY A 222 -12.11 19.04 -16.02
CA GLY A 222 -13.00 17.98 -16.48
C GLY A 222 -14.41 18.17 -15.92
N GLU A 223 -15.45 17.88 -16.72
CA GLU A 223 -16.85 17.95 -16.26
C GLU A 223 -17.34 16.62 -15.68
N ASP A 224 -16.69 15.52 -16.08
CA ASP A 224 -17.05 14.16 -15.67
C ASP A 224 -16.61 13.90 -14.21
N GLU A 225 -17.58 13.61 -13.33
CA GLU A 225 -17.30 13.28 -11.92
C GLU A 225 -16.49 11.98 -11.78
N ASP A 226 -16.60 11.08 -12.76
CA ASP A 226 -15.93 9.79 -12.79
C ASP A 226 -14.43 9.96 -12.99
N ASP A 227 -14.08 10.75 -14.00
CA ASP A 227 -12.70 11.10 -14.33
C ASP A 227 -12.06 11.91 -13.19
N ARG A 228 -12.80 12.84 -12.60
CA ARG A 228 -12.33 13.62 -11.43
C ARG A 228 -11.91 12.73 -10.26
N PHE A 229 -12.76 11.76 -9.93
CA PHE A 229 -12.49 10.83 -8.85
C PHE A 229 -11.25 9.95 -9.13
N GLU A 230 -11.11 9.45 -10.36
CA GLU A 230 -9.90 8.73 -10.77
C GLU A 230 -8.65 9.62 -10.70
N PHE A 231 -8.73 10.88 -11.13
CA PHE A 231 -7.60 11.80 -11.03
C PHE A 231 -7.21 12.07 -9.58
N GLU A 232 -8.15 12.29 -8.67
CA GLU A 232 -7.90 12.46 -7.23
C GLU A 232 -7.10 11.28 -6.67
N ARG A 233 -7.47 10.04 -7.05
CA ARG A 233 -6.70 8.84 -6.67
C ARG A 233 -5.26 8.88 -7.15
N TYR A 234 -5.01 9.24 -8.41
CA TYR A 234 -3.63 9.33 -8.92
C TYR A 234 -2.86 10.50 -8.30
N ILE A 235 -3.52 11.60 -7.99
CA ILE A 235 -2.93 12.76 -7.28
C ILE A 235 -2.43 12.33 -5.90
N ASP A 236 -3.24 11.61 -5.13
CA ASP A 236 -2.87 11.12 -3.80
C ASP A 236 -1.73 10.10 -3.88
N ARG A 237 -1.76 9.19 -4.86
CA ARG A 237 -0.66 8.23 -5.08
C ARG A 237 0.65 8.90 -5.49
N CYS A 238 0.60 9.92 -6.35
CA CYS A 238 1.77 10.72 -6.68
C CYS A 238 2.33 11.44 -5.45
N LYS A 239 1.45 11.98 -4.60
CA LYS A 239 1.84 12.64 -3.36
C LYS A 239 2.52 11.68 -2.38
N GLY A 240 1.94 10.51 -2.15
CA GLY A 240 2.52 9.50 -1.27
C GLY A 240 3.89 9.03 -1.75
N LEU A 241 4.06 8.82 -3.05
CA LEU A 241 5.38 8.47 -3.62
C LEU A 241 6.39 9.63 -3.52
N GLU A 242 5.96 10.88 -3.75
CA GLU A 242 6.78 12.08 -3.56
C GLU A 242 7.32 12.14 -2.12
N GLU A 243 6.43 11.98 -1.13
CA GLU A 243 6.76 12.02 0.29
C GLU A 243 7.68 10.85 0.69
N SER A 244 7.35 9.61 0.34
CA SER A 244 8.14 8.44 0.69
C SER A 244 9.53 8.42 0.04
N ILE A 245 9.68 8.89 -1.21
CA ILE A 245 11.00 8.96 -1.86
C ILE A 245 11.86 10.00 -1.14
N LYS A 246 11.28 11.17 -0.85
CA LYS A 246 11.99 12.23 -0.14
C LYS A 246 12.40 11.79 1.26
N GLU A 247 11.51 11.13 1.99
CA GLU A 247 11.78 10.58 3.30
C GLU A 247 12.91 9.54 3.25
N PHE A 248 12.86 8.61 2.30
CA PHE A 248 13.91 7.60 2.13
C PHE A 248 15.29 8.21 1.82
N LEU A 249 15.34 9.24 0.97
CA LEU A 249 16.61 9.88 0.61
C LEU A 249 17.16 10.75 1.73
N THR A 250 16.29 11.49 2.43
CA THR A 250 16.71 12.39 3.52
C THR A 250 16.93 11.68 4.85
N GLN A 251 16.34 10.50 5.04
CA GLN A 251 16.42 9.66 6.24
C GLN A 251 16.17 10.45 7.54
N PRO A 252 15.04 11.17 7.67
CA PRO A 252 14.81 12.07 8.80
C PRO A 252 14.49 11.34 10.11
N GLN A 253 14.03 10.07 10.03
CA GLN A 253 13.67 9.28 11.19
C GLN A 253 14.93 8.69 11.84
N GLU A 254 15.32 9.26 12.98
CA GLU A 254 16.38 8.71 13.83
C GLU A 254 16.03 7.29 14.28
N GLY A 255 17.05 6.44 14.44
CA GLY A 255 16.85 5.06 14.87
C GLY A 255 16.21 4.15 13.83
N SER A 256 16.12 4.56 12.56
CA SER A 256 15.70 3.67 11.46
C SER A 256 16.88 3.24 10.60
N ILE A 257 16.79 2.04 10.03
CA ILE A 257 17.73 1.54 9.01
C ILE A 257 17.11 1.70 7.63
N TYR A 258 17.93 2.08 6.66
CA TYR A 258 17.54 2.26 5.26
C TYR A 258 18.44 1.40 4.39
N TRP A 259 17.84 0.61 3.49
CA TRP A 259 18.57 -0.27 2.61
C TRP A 259 17.90 -0.44 1.24
N VAL A 260 18.69 -0.90 0.28
CA VAL A 260 18.25 -1.23 -1.07
C VAL A 260 18.31 -2.73 -1.25
N GLU A 261 17.27 -3.30 -1.86
CA GLU A 261 17.26 -4.68 -2.31
C GLU A 261 17.12 -4.77 -3.83
N VAL A 262 17.88 -5.66 -4.43
CA VAL A 262 17.80 -5.95 -5.87
C VAL A 262 17.57 -7.44 -6.09
N SER A 263 16.43 -7.80 -6.68
CA SER A 263 16.09 -9.20 -6.93
C SER A 263 17.01 -9.83 -8.00
N LYS A 264 17.29 -11.13 -7.82
CA LYS A 264 18.03 -11.93 -8.79
C LYS A 264 17.06 -12.38 -9.89
N GLY A 265 17.16 -11.83 -11.10
CA GLY A 265 16.31 -12.21 -12.22
C GLY A 265 16.50 -11.35 -13.47
N ARG A 266 15.90 -11.79 -14.59
CA ARG A 266 15.99 -11.07 -15.89
C ARG A 266 15.33 -9.69 -15.84
N ARG A 267 14.27 -9.54 -15.05
CA ARG A 267 13.69 -8.24 -14.70
C ARG A 267 14.00 -7.95 -13.24
N ARG A 268 14.96 -7.06 -12.99
CA ARG A 268 15.41 -6.72 -11.63
C ARG A 268 14.35 -5.88 -10.93
N ARG A 269 13.82 -6.39 -9.82
CA ARG A 269 13.02 -5.61 -8.87
C ARG A 269 14.00 -4.88 -7.98
N ILE A 270 13.90 -3.56 -7.94
CA ILE A 270 14.68 -2.72 -7.04
C ILE A 270 13.70 -2.17 -6.02
N SER A 271 14.00 -2.39 -4.74
CA SER A 271 13.17 -1.96 -3.61
C SER A 271 14.00 -1.06 -2.69
N LEU A 272 13.46 0.10 -2.36
CA LEU A 272 13.96 1.01 -1.33
C LEU A 272 13.18 0.70 -0.05
N ARG A 273 13.89 0.28 1.00
CA ARG A 273 13.28 -0.18 2.25
C ARG A 273 13.80 0.55 3.47
N SER A 274 12.91 0.93 4.37
CA SER A 274 13.29 1.31 5.73
C SER A 274 12.53 0.50 6.75
N ALA A 275 13.09 0.41 7.96
CA ALA A 275 12.43 -0.12 9.14
C ALA A 275 13.05 0.52 10.39
N PRO A 276 12.25 0.77 11.44
CA PRO A 276 12.79 1.22 12.73
C PRO A 276 13.67 0.13 13.37
N LEU A 277 14.80 0.51 13.97
CA LEU A 277 15.66 -0.39 14.75
C LEU A 277 14.95 -0.89 16.02
N ASN A 278 14.01 -0.10 16.53
CA ASN A 278 13.19 -0.46 17.67
C ASN A 278 11.73 -0.19 17.30
N VAL A 279 11.07 -1.23 16.80
CA VAL A 279 9.66 -1.16 16.45
C VAL A 279 8.76 -1.03 17.69
N GLY A 280 9.27 -1.40 18.86
CA GLY A 280 8.51 -1.37 20.11
C GLY A 280 8.00 0.02 20.49
N ALA A 281 8.75 1.09 20.19
CA ALA A 281 8.27 2.45 20.42
C ALA A 281 7.03 2.79 19.55
N ASP A 282 7.03 2.35 18.30
CA ASP A 282 5.91 2.58 17.37
C ASP A 282 4.72 1.69 17.71
N VAL A 283 4.96 0.42 18.04
CA VAL A 283 3.91 -0.50 18.52
C VAL A 283 3.29 0.03 19.80
N LYS A 284 4.08 0.43 20.80
CA LYS A 284 3.56 1.04 22.03
C LYS A 284 2.69 2.26 21.75
N ARG A 285 3.21 3.22 21.00
CA ARG A 285 2.50 4.47 20.66
C ARG A 285 1.19 4.23 19.90
N CYS A 286 1.18 3.29 18.95
CA CYS A 286 0.04 3.10 18.06
C CYS A 286 -0.96 2.05 18.56
N LEU A 287 -0.52 1.06 19.34
CA LEU A 287 -1.32 -0.07 19.80
C LEU A 287 -1.51 -0.11 21.32
N PHE A 288 -0.48 0.06 22.15
CA PHE A 288 -0.66 -0.09 23.60
C PHE A 288 -1.21 1.19 24.26
N ASP A 289 -0.75 2.36 23.83
CA ASP A 289 -1.15 3.64 24.42
C ASP A 289 -2.54 4.13 23.95
N LYS A 290 -3.07 3.55 22.87
CA LYS A 290 -4.30 4.02 22.21
C LYS A 290 -5.55 3.21 22.56
N PHE A 291 -5.38 1.97 22.99
CA PHE A 291 -6.48 1.04 23.19
C PHE A 291 -6.66 0.73 24.68
N GLU A 292 -7.90 0.46 25.09
CA GLU A 292 -8.22 0.22 26.50
C GLU A 292 -7.67 -1.11 26.99
N SER A 293 -7.63 -2.12 26.11
CA SER A 293 -6.98 -3.39 26.42
C SER A 293 -6.50 -4.07 25.14
N VAL A 294 -5.30 -4.64 25.22
CA VAL A 294 -4.69 -5.44 24.18
C VAL A 294 -4.32 -6.79 24.77
N VAL A 295 -4.86 -7.87 24.20
CA VAL A 295 -4.55 -9.24 24.59
C VAL A 295 -3.69 -9.88 23.51
N LEU A 296 -2.55 -10.42 23.92
CA LEU A 296 -1.61 -11.10 23.03
C LEU A 296 -1.62 -12.59 23.35
N THR A 297 -1.85 -13.43 22.34
CA THR A 297 -1.81 -14.89 22.48
C THR A 297 -0.83 -15.48 21.48
N SER A 298 0.00 -16.43 21.92
CA SER A 298 0.70 -17.37 21.04
C SER A 298 1.33 -18.50 21.85
N ALA A 299 1.47 -19.67 21.22
CA ALA A 299 2.11 -20.83 21.81
C ALA A 299 3.63 -20.64 22.08
N THR A 300 4.26 -19.64 21.48
CA THR A 300 5.73 -19.47 21.47
C THR A 300 6.22 -18.16 22.11
N LEU A 301 5.35 -17.39 22.80
CA LEU A 301 5.76 -16.10 23.37
C LEU A 301 6.74 -16.21 24.54
N SER A 302 6.64 -17.27 25.34
CA SER A 302 7.49 -17.43 26.53
C SER A 302 8.70 -18.29 26.23
N SER A 303 9.88 -17.85 26.65
CA SER A 303 11.07 -18.71 26.71
C SER A 303 11.08 -19.56 27.99
N ASP A 304 11.69 -20.74 27.92
CA ASP A 304 11.97 -21.55 29.12
C ASP A 304 13.21 -20.98 29.82
N GLY A 305 12.96 -20.26 30.92
CA GLY A 305 13.98 -19.53 31.68
C GLY A 305 13.31 -18.34 32.34
N GLY A 306 12.76 -18.55 33.53
CA GLY A 306 11.92 -17.56 34.22
C GLY A 306 12.70 -16.34 34.68
N ASP A 307 12.47 -15.21 34.00
CA ASP A 307 12.58 -13.89 34.61
C ASP A 307 11.29 -13.58 35.41
N GLU A 308 11.30 -12.50 36.21
CA GLU A 308 10.22 -12.09 37.15
C GLU A 308 8.81 -11.98 36.52
N GLN A 309 8.71 -12.01 35.19
CA GLN A 309 7.48 -11.88 34.41
C GLN A 309 7.11 -13.14 33.59
N GLY A 310 7.38 -14.34 34.11
CA GLY A 310 6.85 -15.59 33.53
C GLY A 310 7.44 -16.02 32.18
N GLY A 311 8.62 -15.50 31.81
CA GLY A 311 9.32 -15.84 30.56
C GLY A 311 8.89 -15.00 29.34
N PHE A 312 8.04 -13.99 29.51
CA PHE A 312 7.56 -13.13 28.42
C PHE A 312 8.42 -11.88 28.17
N GLY A 313 9.38 -11.57 29.06
CA GLY A 313 10.14 -10.30 29.04
C GLY A 313 10.89 -10.04 27.73
N PHE A 314 11.42 -11.09 27.08
CA PHE A 314 12.08 -10.95 25.78
C PHE A 314 11.12 -10.41 24.71
N PHE A 315 9.98 -11.07 24.51
CA PHE A 315 8.97 -10.66 23.54
C PHE A 315 8.38 -9.29 23.89
N ALA A 316 8.07 -9.06 25.17
CA ALA A 316 7.54 -7.79 25.65
C ALA A 316 8.49 -6.62 25.34
N GLY A 317 9.80 -6.81 25.55
CA GLY A 317 10.82 -5.82 25.22
C GLY A 317 10.91 -5.49 23.72
N GLN A 318 10.76 -6.49 22.84
CA GLN A 318 10.81 -6.28 21.38
C GLN A 318 9.67 -5.39 20.87
N ILE A 319 8.49 -5.54 21.46
CA ILE A 319 7.28 -4.81 21.05
C ILE A 319 7.00 -3.57 21.91
N GLY A 320 7.88 -3.23 22.85
CA GLY A 320 7.75 -2.04 23.71
C GLY A 320 6.66 -2.16 24.79
N LEU A 321 6.33 -3.38 25.19
CA LEU A 321 5.37 -3.67 26.26
C LEU A 321 6.11 -3.68 27.60
N GLU A 322 5.92 -2.62 28.40
CA GLU A 322 6.61 -2.46 29.70
C GLU A 322 5.77 -3.01 30.86
N ASP A 323 4.48 -2.68 30.89
CA ASP A 323 3.53 -3.09 31.94
C ASP A 323 2.52 -4.09 31.37
N PHE A 324 2.55 -5.34 31.87
CA PHE A 324 1.64 -6.39 31.42
C PHE A 324 1.34 -7.45 32.49
N GLU A 325 0.20 -8.12 32.34
CA GLU A 325 -0.15 -9.32 33.09
C GLU A 325 0.11 -10.55 32.22
N GLY A 326 1.04 -11.41 32.65
CA GLY A 326 1.39 -12.64 31.94
C GLY A 326 0.67 -13.87 32.49
N LEU A 327 0.10 -14.69 31.60
CA LEU A 327 -0.47 -16.00 31.93
C LEU A 327 0.14 -17.07 31.03
N LYS A 328 0.90 -18.01 31.62
CA LYS A 328 1.38 -19.22 30.96
C LYS A 328 0.45 -20.38 31.35
N LEU A 329 -0.25 -20.95 30.36
CA LEU A 329 -1.24 -22.01 30.55
C LEU A 329 -0.62 -23.41 30.70
#